data_AF-A0A935XE04-F1
#
_entry.id   AF-A0A935XE04-F1
#
_cell.length_a   1.000
_cell.length_b   1.000
_cell.length_c   1.000
_cell.angle_alpha   90.00
_cell.angle_beta   90.00
_cell.angle_gamma   90.00
#
_symmetry.space_group_name_H-M   'P 1'
#
loop_
_entity.id
_entity.type
_entity.pdbx_description
1 polymer ?
#
loop_
_entity_poly.entity_id
_entity_poly.type
_entity_poly.pdbx_seq_one_letter_code
_entity_poly.pdbx_strand_id
1 'polypeptide(L)'
;MVLLCLSTFLPGCHRAPRTLPAGGRGAPTVTVPLGMPGACSLAGVAPELIVVPDAAPSEWHGRFDLPDYPRFWQPAAGDPAIAQFRDSVRARLGSEPEARALIERQRKIFAAMPGDWSGEANNATLLLAGGAGRVAPISCLEAMLWKWQAARFPMLVHPTEFGALILRRSGEVRVYLSSADLVGQRFRSTIADHVRRDLADGFRLVAHLHNHPFLFDRVVGDRMWTVAGTTGDVAGALAPSMADVQFYRSLRGSLGLAEGWVTNGMQSAHFGAREFDLLTGR
;
A
#
# COMPACT_ATOMS: atom_id res chain seq x y z
N MET A 1 15.03 17.29 -65.62
CA MET A 1 13.83 16.88 -66.37
C MET A 1 12.76 16.52 -65.34
N VAL A 2 11.72 17.36 -65.28
CA VAL A 2 10.34 17.11 -64.80
C VAL A 2 10.07 16.71 -63.34
N LEU A 3 9.46 17.69 -62.65
CA LEU A 3 8.55 17.64 -61.49
C LEU A 3 7.42 16.61 -61.62
N LEU A 4 6.94 16.07 -60.48
CA LEU A 4 5.49 16.11 -60.17
C LEU A 4 5.22 15.86 -58.68
N CYS A 5 4.58 16.86 -58.07
CA CYS A 5 3.88 16.82 -56.79
C CYS A 5 2.58 16.00 -56.90
N LEU A 6 2.12 15.40 -55.80
CA LEU A 6 0.71 15.50 -55.42
C LEU A 6 0.50 15.28 -53.92
N SER A 7 -0.27 16.19 -53.35
CA SER A 7 -0.59 16.40 -51.94
C SER A 7 -2.02 15.96 -51.64
N THR A 8 -2.32 15.51 -50.41
CA THR A 8 -3.62 15.63 -49.69
C THR A 8 -3.35 15.21 -48.21
N PHE A 9 -3.36 16.07 -47.16
CA PHE A 9 -4.48 16.67 -46.38
C PHE A 9 -5.51 15.62 -45.90
N LEU A 10 -5.79 15.33 -44.60
CA LEU A 10 -6.06 16.15 -43.39
C LEU A 10 -5.97 15.28 -42.08
N PRO A 11 -6.14 15.86 -40.86
CA PRO A 11 -5.52 15.43 -39.59
C PRO A 11 -6.48 14.75 -38.58
N GLY A 12 -5.90 13.96 -37.66
CA GLY A 12 -6.58 13.41 -36.48
C GLY A 12 -5.88 13.86 -35.20
N CYS A 13 -6.55 14.71 -34.43
CA CYS A 13 -6.10 15.24 -33.14
C CYS A 13 -6.03 14.14 -32.07
N HIS A 14 -4.83 13.78 -31.60
CA HIS A 14 -4.68 13.17 -30.28
C HIS A 14 -4.31 14.25 -29.26
N ARG A 15 -5.26 14.52 -28.36
CA ARG A 15 -5.10 15.41 -27.22
C ARG A 15 -3.99 14.88 -26.30
N ALA A 16 -3.00 15.74 -26.06
CA ALA A 16 -2.04 15.58 -24.97
C ALA A 16 -2.77 15.55 -23.60
N PRO A 17 -2.21 14.88 -22.58
CA PRO A 17 -2.75 14.93 -21.22
C PRO A 17 -2.66 16.37 -20.69
N ARG A 18 -3.80 16.85 -20.18
CA ARG A 18 -3.92 18.15 -19.53
C ARG A 18 -2.98 18.24 -18.33
N THR A 19 -2.06 19.18 -18.40
CA THR A 19 -1.37 19.79 -17.26
C THR A 19 -2.39 20.33 -16.25
N LEU A 20 -2.18 20.03 -14.97
CA LEU A 20 -2.92 20.61 -13.85
C LEU A 20 -2.61 22.12 -13.76
N PRO A 21 -3.60 23.02 -13.62
CA PRO A 21 -3.34 24.45 -13.53
C PRO A 21 -2.95 24.87 -12.11
N ALA A 22 -2.06 25.87 -12.07
CA ALA A 22 -1.71 26.67 -10.91
C ALA A 22 -2.89 27.55 -10.44
N GLY A 23 -2.81 28.02 -9.19
CA GLY A 23 -3.90 28.57 -8.41
C GLY A 23 -4.67 29.77 -8.99
N GLY A 24 -5.92 29.88 -8.56
CA GLY A 24 -6.80 31.01 -8.82
C GLY A 24 -7.95 31.03 -7.81
N ARG A 25 -8.14 32.16 -7.14
CA ARG A 25 -9.16 32.41 -6.10
C ARG A 25 -10.57 32.44 -6.68
N GLY A 26 -11.53 31.97 -5.89
CA GLY A 26 -12.92 32.46 -5.90
C GLY A 26 -13.86 31.80 -6.91
N ALA A 27 -14.49 30.69 -6.51
CA ALA A 27 -15.76 30.23 -7.05
C ALA A 27 -16.56 29.54 -5.92
N PRO A 28 -17.90 29.68 -5.90
CA PRO A 28 -18.72 29.13 -4.83
C PRO A 28 -18.58 27.61 -4.79
N THR A 29 -18.25 27.11 -3.60
CA THR A 29 -18.05 25.70 -3.31
C THR A 29 -19.39 24.97 -3.47
N VAL A 30 -19.61 24.39 -4.65
CA VAL A 30 -20.63 23.36 -4.82
C VAL A 30 -20.17 22.17 -3.99
N THR A 31 -20.77 22.00 -2.81
CA THR A 31 -20.55 20.84 -1.94
C THR A 31 -21.19 19.63 -2.62
N VAL A 32 -20.43 18.97 -3.48
CA VAL A 32 -20.79 17.62 -3.93
C VAL A 32 -20.73 16.73 -2.68
N PRO A 33 -21.78 15.96 -2.34
CA PRO A 33 -21.70 15.00 -1.26
C PRO A 33 -20.49 14.10 -1.52
N LEU A 34 -19.54 14.08 -0.58
CA LEU A 34 -18.40 13.15 -0.60
C LEU A 34 -18.94 11.76 -0.93
N GLY A 35 -18.34 11.15 -1.95
CA GLY A 35 -18.85 9.99 -2.68
C GLY A 35 -19.42 8.90 -1.78
N MET A 36 -20.49 8.26 -2.25
CA MET A 36 -21.25 7.28 -1.48
C MET A 36 -20.33 6.22 -0.83
N PRO A 37 -20.55 5.90 0.47
CA PRO A 37 -19.73 4.93 1.22
C PRO A 37 -19.67 3.51 0.62
N GLY A 38 -20.46 3.22 -0.42
CA GLY A 38 -20.48 1.91 -1.08
C GLY A 38 -19.25 1.58 -1.95
N ALA A 39 -18.54 2.57 -2.51
CA ALA A 39 -17.56 2.32 -3.57
C ALA A 39 -16.09 2.14 -3.10
N CYS A 40 -15.82 2.20 -1.79
CA CYS A 40 -14.47 2.09 -1.21
C CYS A 40 -13.42 2.86 -2.03
N SER A 41 -13.63 4.16 -2.26
CA SER A 41 -12.79 4.99 -3.13
C SER A 41 -12.41 6.31 -2.47
N LEU A 42 -11.19 6.78 -2.73
CA LEU A 42 -10.73 8.14 -2.38
C LEU A 42 -11.08 9.17 -3.47
N ALA A 43 -11.80 8.78 -4.52
CA ALA A 43 -12.24 9.71 -5.55
C ALA A 43 -13.06 10.86 -4.94
N GLY A 44 -12.66 12.10 -5.24
CA GLY A 44 -13.29 13.30 -4.68
C GLY A 44 -12.80 13.69 -3.28
N VAL A 45 -11.93 12.90 -2.65
CA VAL A 45 -11.22 13.31 -1.42
C VAL A 45 -9.92 13.98 -1.82
N ALA A 46 -9.80 15.28 -1.55
CA ALA A 46 -8.56 16.02 -1.77
C ALA A 46 -7.60 15.79 -0.60
N PRO A 47 -6.40 15.21 -0.81
CA PRO A 47 -5.40 15.12 0.24
C PRO A 47 -4.75 16.48 0.52
N GLU A 48 -4.36 16.72 1.77
CA GLU A 48 -3.37 17.73 2.11
C GLU A 48 -1.98 17.17 1.80
N LEU A 49 -1.24 17.83 0.90
CA LEU A 49 0.14 17.45 0.60
C LEU A 49 1.07 17.85 1.76
N ILE A 50 1.89 16.93 2.22
CA ILE A 50 2.91 17.18 3.24
C ILE A 50 4.27 17.29 2.56
N VAL A 51 4.91 18.45 2.69
CA VAL A 51 6.26 18.66 2.17
C VAL A 51 7.27 18.01 3.12
N VAL A 52 8.00 17.02 2.62
CA VAL A 52 9.08 16.37 3.35
C VAL A 52 10.43 16.85 2.78
N PRO A 53 11.31 17.41 3.61
CA PRO A 53 12.67 17.76 3.19
C PRO A 53 13.42 16.54 2.64
N ASP A 54 14.16 16.73 1.54
CA ASP A 54 14.99 15.69 0.92
C ASP A 54 14.23 14.40 0.53
N ALA A 55 12.93 14.54 0.23
CA ALA A 55 12.15 13.49 -0.40
C ALA A 55 12.65 13.28 -1.85
N ALA A 56 12.80 12.02 -2.27
CA ALA A 56 13.09 11.70 -3.65
C ALA A 56 11.94 12.19 -4.56
N PRO A 57 12.20 12.47 -5.85
CA PRO A 57 11.17 12.99 -6.76
C PRO A 57 9.91 12.10 -6.89
N SER A 58 10.04 10.79 -6.64
CA SER A 58 8.91 9.85 -6.68
C SER A 58 8.17 9.72 -5.34
N GLU A 59 8.77 10.17 -4.24
CA GLU A 59 8.16 10.14 -2.92
C GLU A 59 7.01 11.14 -2.84
N TRP A 60 5.92 10.69 -2.25
CA TRP A 60 4.74 11.48 -1.98
C TRP A 60 4.23 11.19 -0.59
N HIS A 61 3.84 12.25 0.10
CA HIS A 61 3.28 12.18 1.43
C HIS A 61 2.06 13.06 1.52
N GLY A 62 0.95 12.53 2.02
CA GLY A 62 -0.27 13.31 2.18
C GLY A 62 -1.15 12.83 3.31
N ARG A 63 -2.02 13.73 3.75
CA ARG A 63 -3.03 13.49 4.76
C ARG A 63 -4.41 13.45 4.12
N PHE A 64 -5.19 12.42 4.44
CA PHE A 64 -6.61 12.36 4.14
C PHE A 64 -7.40 12.50 5.44
N ASP A 65 -8.36 13.42 5.45
CA ASP A 65 -9.32 13.59 6.53
C ASP A 65 -10.67 13.03 6.07
N LEU A 66 -11.16 12.03 6.80
CA LEU A 66 -12.34 11.26 6.43
C LEU A 66 -13.33 11.18 7.60
N PRO A 67 -14.65 11.20 7.35
CA PRO A 67 -15.63 10.80 8.35
C PRO A 67 -15.45 9.32 8.72
N ASP A 68 -15.59 8.97 10.00
CA ASP A 68 -15.46 7.59 10.47
C ASP A 68 -16.72 6.75 10.16
N TYR A 69 -16.84 6.30 8.93
CA TYR A 69 -17.93 5.42 8.53
C TYR A 69 -17.65 3.96 8.93
N PRO A 70 -18.62 3.24 9.55
CA PRO A 70 -18.47 1.82 9.87
C PRO A 70 -18.03 0.95 8.69
N ARG A 71 -18.44 1.35 7.47
CA ARG A 71 -18.12 0.66 6.22
C ARG A 71 -16.62 0.57 5.93
N PHE A 72 -15.81 1.54 6.39
CA PHE A 72 -14.35 1.56 6.20
C PHE A 72 -13.65 0.33 6.79
N TRP A 73 -14.20 -0.20 7.88
CA TRP A 73 -13.63 -1.29 8.65
C TRP A 73 -14.18 -2.67 8.27
N GLN A 74 -15.09 -2.73 7.30
CA GLN A 74 -15.71 -3.96 6.81
C GLN A 74 -15.02 -4.45 5.53
N PRO A 75 -15.12 -5.74 5.17
CA PRO A 75 -14.63 -6.27 3.92
C PRO A 75 -15.10 -5.43 2.72
N ALA A 76 -14.17 -5.08 1.82
CA ALA A 76 -14.50 -4.35 0.60
C ALA A 76 -15.53 -5.15 -0.23
N ALA A 77 -16.46 -4.43 -0.87
CA ALA A 77 -17.38 -5.05 -1.82
C ALA A 77 -16.58 -5.41 -3.09
N GLY A 78 -17.16 -6.24 -3.96
CA GLY A 78 -16.53 -6.55 -5.24
C GLY A 78 -16.19 -5.27 -6.01
N ASP A 79 -14.93 -5.11 -6.38
CA ASP A 79 -14.41 -3.93 -7.09
C ASP A 79 -13.75 -4.38 -8.41
N PRO A 80 -14.09 -3.79 -9.55
CA PRO A 80 -13.54 -4.19 -10.85
C PRO A 80 -12.02 -4.09 -10.93
N ALA A 81 -11.38 -3.09 -10.31
CA ALA A 81 -9.94 -2.91 -10.37
C ALA A 81 -9.22 -3.99 -9.55
N ILE A 82 -9.77 -4.35 -8.38
CA ILE A 82 -9.25 -5.45 -7.55
C ILE A 82 -9.46 -6.79 -8.25
N ALA A 83 -10.62 -7.01 -8.88
CA ALA A 83 -10.90 -8.21 -9.65
C ALA A 83 -9.93 -8.37 -10.83
N GLN A 84 -9.71 -7.30 -11.61
CA GLN A 84 -8.75 -7.30 -12.71
C GLN A 84 -7.32 -7.56 -12.23
N PHE A 85 -6.92 -6.98 -11.10
CA PHE A 85 -5.61 -7.24 -10.50
C PHE A 85 -5.47 -8.70 -10.08
N ARG A 86 -6.48 -9.26 -9.40
CA ARG A 86 -6.53 -10.69 -9.03
C ARG A 86 -6.40 -11.59 -10.25
N ASP A 87 -7.17 -11.32 -11.30
CA ASP A 87 -7.13 -12.10 -12.55
C ASP A 87 -5.76 -12.06 -13.20
N SER A 88 -5.09 -10.90 -13.17
CA SER A 88 -3.76 -10.73 -13.74
C SER A 88 -2.69 -11.45 -12.91
N VAL A 89 -2.78 -11.40 -11.59
CA VAL A 89 -1.92 -12.19 -10.69
C VAL A 89 -2.15 -13.68 -10.91
N ARG A 90 -3.40 -14.13 -10.98
CA ARG A 90 -3.77 -15.52 -11.26
C ARG A 90 -3.19 -16.03 -12.57
N ALA A 91 -3.30 -15.24 -13.64
CA ALA A 91 -2.71 -15.58 -14.94
C ALA A 91 -1.19 -15.77 -14.87
N ARG A 92 -0.50 -14.95 -14.06
CA ARG A 92 0.95 -15.04 -13.85
C ARG A 92 1.35 -16.22 -12.95
N LEU A 93 0.53 -16.56 -11.95
CA LEU A 93 0.76 -17.70 -11.05
C LEU A 93 0.34 -19.05 -11.64
N GLY A 94 -0.56 -19.06 -12.63
CA GLY A 94 -1.22 -20.26 -13.13
C GLY A 94 -2.21 -20.89 -12.13
N SER A 95 -2.56 -20.17 -11.06
CA SER A 95 -3.45 -20.64 -9.98
C SER A 95 -4.04 -19.46 -9.20
N GLU A 96 -5.08 -19.70 -8.41
CA GLU A 96 -5.67 -18.66 -7.55
C GLU A 96 -4.64 -18.16 -6.51
N PRO A 97 -4.52 -16.82 -6.32
CA PRO A 97 -3.58 -16.23 -5.38
C PRO A 97 -4.06 -16.35 -3.92
N GLU A 98 -4.22 -17.58 -3.43
CA GLU A 98 -4.66 -17.83 -2.07
C GLU A 98 -3.58 -17.40 -1.06
N ALA A 99 -3.95 -16.53 -0.11
CA ALA A 99 -3.04 -16.07 0.94
C ALA A 99 -2.26 -17.20 1.62
N ARG A 100 -2.93 -18.32 1.96
CA ARG A 100 -2.27 -19.47 2.60
C ARG A 100 -1.15 -20.03 1.72
N ALA A 101 -1.42 -20.27 0.43
CA ALA A 101 -0.45 -20.80 -0.51
C ALA A 101 0.74 -19.84 -0.72
N LEU A 102 0.47 -18.53 -0.78
CA LEU A 102 1.52 -17.50 -0.89
C LEU A 102 2.42 -17.48 0.35
N ILE A 103 1.84 -17.53 1.55
CA ILE A 103 2.58 -17.55 2.82
C ILE A 103 3.40 -18.86 2.92
N GLU A 104 2.82 -20.01 2.57
CA GLU A 104 3.53 -21.29 2.58
C GLU A 104 4.71 -21.32 1.60
N ARG A 105 4.54 -20.73 0.41
CA ARG A 105 5.60 -20.59 -0.59
C ARG A 105 6.75 -19.75 -0.03
N GLN A 106 6.45 -18.55 0.44
CA GLN A 106 7.46 -17.62 0.93
C GLN A 106 8.19 -18.19 2.16
N ARG A 107 7.46 -18.84 3.09
CA ARG A 107 8.05 -19.55 4.23
C ARG A 107 9.09 -20.59 3.78
N LYS A 108 8.76 -21.44 2.79
CA LYS A 108 9.67 -22.49 2.30
C LYS A 108 10.95 -21.90 1.73
N ILE A 109 10.84 -20.78 1.01
CA ILE A 109 12.00 -20.08 0.43
C ILE A 109 12.90 -19.56 1.55
N PHE A 110 12.37 -18.77 2.49
CA PHE A 110 13.19 -18.20 3.57
C PHE A 110 13.74 -19.27 4.53
N ALA A 111 13.01 -20.36 4.78
CA ALA A 111 13.51 -21.47 5.60
C ALA A 111 14.70 -22.20 4.97
N ALA A 112 14.83 -22.15 3.64
CA ALA A 112 15.95 -22.74 2.91
C ALA A 112 17.12 -21.76 2.71
N MET A 113 16.95 -20.48 3.07
CA MET A 113 18.01 -19.48 2.91
C MET A 113 19.04 -19.56 4.04
N PRO A 114 20.34 -19.46 3.73
CA PRO A 114 21.40 -19.48 4.74
C PRO A 114 21.47 -18.14 5.49
N GLY A 115 21.89 -18.17 6.76
CA GLY A 115 22.04 -16.96 7.59
C GLY A 115 20.77 -16.60 8.36
N ASP A 116 20.62 -15.32 8.71
CA ASP A 116 19.59 -14.85 9.63
C ASP A 116 18.21 -14.61 8.99
N TRP A 117 17.87 -15.35 7.93
CA TRP A 117 16.55 -15.28 7.28
C TRP A 117 15.49 -16.13 7.98
N SER A 118 15.88 -16.87 9.01
CA SER A 118 14.98 -17.74 9.76
C SER A 118 13.81 -16.98 10.39
N GLY A 119 14.00 -15.69 10.75
CA GLY A 119 12.95 -14.85 11.29
C GLY A 119 11.80 -14.60 10.31
N GLU A 120 12.09 -14.46 9.02
CA GLU A 120 11.07 -14.32 7.97
C GLU A 120 10.18 -15.59 7.91
N ALA A 121 10.81 -16.77 7.92
CA ALA A 121 10.10 -18.04 7.94
C ALA A 121 9.33 -18.28 9.25
N ASN A 122 9.85 -17.82 10.38
CA ASN A 122 9.20 -17.93 11.69
C ASN A 122 7.90 -17.10 11.74
N ASN A 123 7.94 -15.85 11.24
CA ASN A 123 6.75 -15.00 11.16
C ASN A 123 5.67 -15.62 10.28
N ALA A 124 6.06 -16.15 9.12
CA ALA A 124 5.14 -16.87 8.23
C ALA A 124 4.57 -18.13 8.89
N THR A 125 5.37 -18.86 9.68
CA THR A 125 4.92 -20.04 10.43
C THR A 125 3.87 -19.69 11.48
N LEU A 126 4.10 -18.62 12.25
CA LEU A 126 3.15 -18.15 13.26
C LEU A 126 1.82 -17.73 12.63
N LEU A 127 1.85 -17.01 11.51
CA LEU A 127 0.63 -16.63 10.79
C LEU A 127 -0.14 -17.85 10.27
N LEU A 128 0.55 -18.84 9.67
CA LEU A 128 -0.07 -20.06 9.17
C LEU A 128 -0.70 -20.92 10.26
N ALA A 129 -0.09 -20.93 11.45
CA ALA A 129 -0.56 -21.67 12.62
C ALA A 129 -1.67 -20.92 13.39
N GLY A 130 -1.97 -19.67 13.03
CA GLY A 130 -2.88 -18.82 13.80
C GLY A 130 -2.32 -18.40 15.17
N GLY A 131 -1.00 -18.45 15.34
CA GLY A 131 -0.31 -18.05 16.57
C GLY A 131 -0.04 -16.54 16.65
N ALA A 132 -0.02 -15.85 15.51
CA ALA A 132 0.02 -14.39 15.45
C ALA A 132 -0.67 -13.88 14.18
N GLY A 133 -1.54 -12.89 14.36
CA GLY A 133 -2.28 -12.21 13.31
C GLY A 133 -3.40 -13.04 12.67
N ARG A 134 -4.22 -12.35 11.89
CA ARG A 134 -5.40 -12.92 11.23
C ARG A 134 -5.44 -12.51 9.77
N VAL A 135 -5.52 -13.49 8.87
CA VAL A 135 -5.81 -13.24 7.44
C VAL A 135 -7.30 -12.99 7.24
N ALA A 136 -7.63 -11.93 6.50
CA ALA A 136 -9.00 -11.57 6.13
C ALA A 136 -9.04 -10.98 4.71
N PRO A 137 -10.22 -10.89 4.07
CA PRO A 137 -10.40 -10.02 2.91
C PRO A 137 -10.02 -8.57 3.26
N ILE A 138 -9.46 -7.86 2.29
CA ILE A 138 -9.11 -6.45 2.45
C ILE A 138 -10.35 -5.63 2.87
N SER A 139 -10.20 -4.75 3.86
CA SER A 139 -11.28 -3.84 4.25
C SER A 139 -11.49 -2.73 3.23
N CYS A 140 -12.59 -2.00 3.35
CA CYS A 140 -12.92 -0.88 2.47
C CYS A 140 -11.85 0.23 2.52
N LEU A 141 -11.33 0.57 3.70
CA LEU A 141 -10.26 1.57 3.85
C LEU A 141 -8.94 1.08 3.26
N GLU A 142 -8.58 -0.19 3.49
CA GLU A 142 -7.37 -0.76 2.89
C GLU A 142 -7.47 -0.78 1.35
N ALA A 143 -8.64 -1.13 0.79
CA ALA A 143 -8.90 -1.09 -0.64
C ALA A 143 -8.83 0.34 -1.21
N MET A 144 -9.31 1.34 -0.48
CA MET A 144 -9.19 2.76 -0.84
C MET A 144 -7.72 3.17 -1.02
N LEU A 145 -6.88 2.83 -0.03
CA LEU A 145 -5.47 3.21 -0.01
C LEU A 145 -4.66 2.43 -1.05
N TRP A 146 -4.94 1.13 -1.20
CA TRP A 146 -4.32 0.31 -2.24
C TRP A 146 -4.67 0.81 -3.64
N LYS A 147 -5.93 1.15 -3.93
CA LYS A 147 -6.34 1.69 -5.24
C LYS A 147 -5.69 3.02 -5.54
N TRP A 148 -5.46 3.85 -4.52
CA TRP A 148 -4.73 5.10 -4.69
C TRP A 148 -3.28 4.84 -5.13
N GLN A 149 -2.60 3.85 -4.55
CA GLN A 149 -1.26 3.44 -5.00
C GLN A 149 -1.30 2.88 -6.42
N ALA A 150 -2.26 1.98 -6.70
CA ALA A 150 -2.44 1.34 -8.00
C ALA A 150 -2.67 2.35 -9.14
N ALA A 151 -3.34 3.46 -8.84
CA ALA A 151 -3.58 4.53 -9.80
C ALA A 151 -2.32 5.33 -10.15
N ARG A 152 -1.32 5.35 -9.27
CA ARG A 152 -0.02 6.01 -9.50
C ARG A 152 0.97 5.09 -10.20
N PHE A 153 0.99 3.83 -9.80
CA PHE A 153 1.94 2.85 -10.29
C PHE A 153 1.21 1.55 -10.63
N PRO A 154 1.36 1.02 -11.86
CA PRO A 154 0.73 -0.23 -12.26
C PRO A 154 1.42 -1.42 -11.55
N MET A 155 1.01 -1.72 -10.30
CA MET A 155 1.75 -2.56 -9.34
C MET A 155 2.10 -3.98 -9.78
N LEU A 156 1.48 -4.51 -10.84
CA LEU A 156 1.84 -5.83 -11.37
C LEU A 156 3.11 -5.81 -12.21
N VAL A 157 3.25 -4.79 -13.07
CA VAL A 157 4.43 -4.62 -13.95
C VAL A 157 5.44 -3.66 -13.34
N HIS A 158 5.00 -2.87 -12.37
CA HIS A 158 5.79 -1.88 -11.67
C HIS A 158 5.50 -1.94 -10.16
N PRO A 159 5.91 -3.02 -9.48
CA PRO A 159 5.63 -3.21 -8.06
C PRO A 159 6.23 -2.10 -7.21
N THR A 160 5.46 -1.59 -6.27
CA THR A 160 5.84 -0.54 -5.34
C THR A 160 5.19 -0.80 -3.99
N GLU A 161 5.74 -0.19 -2.95
CA GLU A 161 5.17 -0.20 -1.61
C GLU A 161 4.61 1.17 -1.22
N PHE A 162 3.54 1.17 -0.43
CA PHE A 162 3.05 2.32 0.31
C PHE A 162 2.97 1.96 1.80
N GLY A 163 3.03 2.99 2.65
CA GLY A 163 2.79 2.89 4.08
C GLY A 163 1.78 3.94 4.52
N ALA A 164 0.86 3.58 5.40
CA ALA A 164 -0.20 4.45 5.88
C ALA A 164 -0.34 4.35 7.41
N LEU A 165 -0.23 5.48 8.10
CA LEU A 165 -0.60 5.59 9.51
C LEU A 165 -2.06 6.03 9.60
N ILE A 166 -2.89 5.18 10.19
CA ILE A 166 -4.33 5.37 10.32
C ILE A 166 -4.63 5.78 11.75
N LEU A 167 -5.12 7.01 11.90
CA LEU A 167 -5.53 7.60 13.15
C LEU A 167 -7.05 7.68 13.23
N ARG A 168 -7.59 7.56 14.43
CA ARG A 168 -9.03 7.65 14.68
C ARG A 168 -9.34 8.45 15.93
N ARG A 169 -10.38 9.27 15.86
CA ARG A 169 -11.09 9.85 17.02
C ARG A 169 -12.60 9.81 16.78
N SER A 170 -13.40 10.30 17.72
CA SER A 170 -14.86 10.26 17.61
C SER A 170 -15.35 10.87 16.29
N GLY A 171 -15.88 10.03 15.39
CA GLY A 171 -16.46 10.45 14.12
C GLY A 171 -15.45 10.78 13.01
N GLU A 172 -14.14 10.63 13.24
CA GLU A 172 -13.10 11.03 12.29
C GLU A 172 -12.00 9.99 12.15
N VAL A 173 -11.63 9.72 10.91
CA VAL A 173 -10.46 8.94 10.50
C VAL A 173 -9.51 9.85 9.77
N ARG A 174 -8.24 9.79 10.14
CA ARG A 174 -7.16 10.51 9.47
C ARG A 174 -6.11 9.53 9.00
N VAL A 175 -5.68 9.67 7.75
CA VAL A 175 -4.67 8.79 7.16
C VAL A 175 -3.49 9.61 6.69
N TYR A 176 -2.31 9.28 7.20
CA TYR A 176 -1.04 9.74 6.66
C TYR A 176 -0.49 8.68 5.72
N LEU A 177 -0.62 8.91 4.42
CA LEU A 177 -0.17 7.99 3.38
C LEU A 177 1.18 8.45 2.82
N SER A 178 2.14 7.54 2.77
CA SER A 178 3.45 7.70 2.15
C SER A 178 3.60 6.66 1.03
N SER A 179 4.08 7.10 -0.12
CA SER A 179 4.19 6.29 -1.33
C SER A 179 5.38 6.75 -2.14
N ALA A 180 6.05 5.83 -2.81
CA ALA A 180 7.12 6.15 -3.74
C ALA A 180 7.24 5.09 -4.83
N ASP A 181 8.05 5.40 -5.83
CA ASP A 181 8.39 4.46 -6.89
C ASP A 181 9.51 3.49 -6.49
N LEU A 182 9.28 2.69 -5.44
CA LEU A 182 10.22 1.67 -4.96
C LEU A 182 9.53 0.66 -4.05
N VAL A 183 10.24 -0.44 -3.80
CA VAL A 183 9.94 -1.42 -2.74
C VAL A 183 10.83 -1.08 -1.54
N GLY A 184 10.28 -1.15 -0.32
CA GLY A 184 10.97 -0.76 0.91
C GLY A 184 10.89 0.74 1.18
N GLN A 185 9.73 1.21 1.65
CA GLN A 185 9.53 2.61 2.00
C GLN A 185 10.37 3.04 3.20
N ARG A 186 10.83 4.31 3.18
CA ARG A 186 11.49 4.93 4.32
C ARG A 186 10.47 5.72 5.14
N PHE A 187 10.39 5.45 6.43
CA PHE A 187 9.61 6.28 7.34
C PHE A 187 10.28 7.64 7.58
N ARG A 188 9.53 8.72 7.39
CA ARG A 188 10.02 10.10 7.47
C ARG A 188 9.64 10.74 8.81
N SER A 189 10.59 11.37 9.49
CA SER A 189 10.37 12.03 10.78
C SER A 189 9.32 13.14 10.72
N THR A 190 9.25 13.88 9.61
CA THR A 190 8.20 14.88 9.36
C THR A 190 6.80 14.29 9.50
N ILE A 191 6.58 13.07 9.00
CA ILE A 191 5.29 12.38 9.13
C ILE A 191 5.04 11.98 10.59
N ALA A 192 6.06 11.52 11.30
CA ALA A 192 5.97 11.25 12.73
C ALA A 192 5.59 12.50 13.54
N ASP A 193 6.12 13.68 13.20
CA ASP A 193 5.80 14.93 13.89
C ASP A 193 4.35 15.36 13.67
N HIS A 194 3.82 15.18 12.46
CA HIS A 194 2.39 15.37 12.19
C HIS A 194 1.53 14.42 13.02
N VAL A 195 1.87 13.13 13.06
CA VAL A 195 1.14 12.13 13.83
C VAL A 195 1.18 12.45 15.33
N ARG A 196 2.32 12.87 15.88
CA ARG A 196 2.43 13.26 17.30
C ARG A 196 1.52 14.42 17.67
N ARG A 197 1.39 15.42 16.79
CA ARG A 197 0.46 16.54 17.00
C ARG A 197 -0.98 16.04 17.09
N ASP A 198 -1.38 15.17 16.19
CA ASP A 198 -2.75 14.64 16.19
C ASP A 198 -3.04 13.71 17.37
N LEU A 199 -2.04 12.94 17.82
CA LEU A 199 -2.15 12.16 19.06
C LEU A 199 -2.37 13.09 20.26
N ALA A 200 -1.70 14.24 20.32
CA ALA A 200 -1.94 15.26 21.34
C ALA A 200 -3.34 15.89 21.21
N ASP A 201 -3.88 15.96 19.99
CA ASP A 201 -5.24 16.45 19.67
C ASP A 201 -6.33 15.36 19.83
N GLY A 202 -6.02 14.27 20.53
CA GLY A 202 -6.97 13.25 20.96
C GLY A 202 -7.23 12.13 19.95
N PHE A 203 -6.48 12.07 18.84
CA PHE A 203 -6.48 10.89 17.99
C PHE A 203 -5.74 9.72 18.64
N ARG A 204 -6.04 8.50 18.19
CA ARG A 204 -5.27 7.30 18.49
C ARG A 204 -4.75 6.70 17.21
N LEU A 205 -3.50 6.22 17.22
CA LEU A 205 -2.91 5.48 16.10
C LEU A 205 -3.45 4.04 16.11
N VAL A 206 -4.48 3.79 15.31
CA VAL A 206 -5.19 2.51 15.31
C VAL A 206 -4.47 1.46 14.48
N ALA A 207 -3.84 1.85 13.37
CA ALA A 207 -3.12 0.90 12.53
C ALA A 207 -1.99 1.56 11.72
N HIS A 208 -1.00 0.75 11.38
CA HIS A 208 -0.07 1.01 10.31
C HIS A 208 -0.32 -0.02 9.22
N LEU A 209 -0.73 0.44 8.04
CA LEU A 209 -0.97 -0.40 6.86
C LEU A 209 0.18 -0.23 5.87
N HIS A 210 0.74 -1.32 5.39
CA HIS A 210 1.57 -1.32 4.18
C HIS A 210 1.21 -2.48 3.27
N ASN A 211 1.65 -2.42 2.01
CA ASN A 211 1.44 -3.52 1.09
C ASN A 211 2.71 -4.35 0.85
N HIS A 212 2.51 -5.66 0.65
CA HIS A 212 3.48 -6.55 0.05
C HIS A 212 3.10 -6.76 -1.42
N PRO A 213 3.82 -6.14 -2.37
CA PRO A 213 3.54 -6.30 -3.79
C PRO A 213 3.87 -7.72 -4.27
N PHE A 214 3.31 -8.09 -5.42
CA PHE A 214 3.79 -9.25 -6.16
C PHE A 214 5.04 -8.84 -6.93
N LEU A 215 6.13 -9.56 -6.69
CA LEU A 215 7.43 -9.29 -7.26
C LEU A 215 7.72 -10.40 -8.27
N PHE A 216 7.12 -10.29 -9.45
CA PHE A 216 7.42 -11.22 -10.53
C PHE A 216 8.69 -10.78 -11.30
N ASP A 217 9.31 -11.72 -12.01
CA ASP A 217 10.47 -11.48 -12.90
C ASP A 217 11.66 -10.81 -12.19
N ARG A 218 11.83 -11.07 -10.89
CA ARG A 218 12.89 -10.46 -10.08
C ARG A 218 14.28 -10.83 -10.57
N VAL A 219 15.18 -9.86 -10.55
CA VAL A 219 16.58 -10.02 -10.93
C VAL A 219 17.47 -9.50 -9.80
N VAL A 220 18.54 -10.22 -9.47
CA VAL A 220 19.48 -9.80 -8.43
C VAL A 220 20.01 -8.39 -8.70
N GLY A 221 19.95 -7.52 -7.69
CA GLY A 221 20.41 -6.13 -7.79
C GLY A 221 19.39 -5.16 -8.42
N ASP A 222 18.16 -5.61 -8.70
CA ASP A 222 17.08 -4.73 -9.11
C ASP A 222 16.54 -3.84 -7.97
N ARG A 223 15.58 -2.97 -8.31
CA ARG A 223 14.89 -2.07 -7.38
C ARG A 223 14.01 -2.79 -6.34
N MET A 224 13.92 -4.11 -6.39
CA MET A 224 13.05 -4.94 -5.55
C MET A 224 13.83 -5.63 -4.42
N TRP A 225 15.07 -5.21 -4.14
CA TRP A 225 15.93 -5.80 -3.10
C TRP A 225 16.16 -7.30 -3.28
N THR A 226 16.19 -7.75 -4.54
CA THR A 226 16.28 -9.17 -4.87
C THR A 226 17.68 -9.71 -4.56
N VAL A 227 17.73 -10.74 -3.73
CA VAL A 227 18.94 -11.55 -3.51
C VAL A 227 18.80 -12.91 -4.19
N ALA A 228 19.92 -13.60 -4.44
CA ALA A 228 19.95 -14.85 -5.22
C ALA A 228 18.91 -15.88 -4.76
N GLY A 229 18.77 -16.06 -3.44
CA GLY A 229 17.81 -17.00 -2.84
C GLY A 229 16.33 -16.63 -2.98
N THR A 230 16.02 -15.39 -3.38
CA THR A 230 14.64 -14.88 -3.52
C THR A 230 14.18 -14.70 -4.96
N THR A 231 15.01 -15.07 -5.95
CA THR A 231 14.66 -14.97 -7.37
C THR A 231 13.43 -15.79 -7.75
N GLY A 232 13.19 -16.90 -7.03
CA GLY A 232 11.98 -17.73 -7.16
C GLY A 232 10.80 -17.26 -6.29
N ASP A 233 10.95 -16.23 -5.47
CA ASP A 233 9.86 -15.70 -4.64
C ASP A 233 9.05 -14.67 -5.41
N VAL A 234 7.77 -14.95 -5.61
CA VAL A 234 6.81 -14.03 -6.23
C VAL A 234 6.25 -13.00 -5.23
N ALA A 235 6.65 -13.09 -3.96
CA ALA A 235 6.19 -12.25 -2.86
C ALA A 235 4.65 -12.26 -2.72
N GLY A 236 4.04 -11.13 -2.37
CA GLY A 236 2.58 -11.02 -2.15
C GLY A 236 2.02 -11.80 -0.94
N ALA A 237 2.89 -12.42 -0.14
CA ALA A 237 2.52 -13.06 1.11
C ALA A 237 2.30 -12.01 2.21
N LEU A 238 1.43 -12.33 3.17
CA LEU A 238 0.93 -11.38 4.18
C LEU A 238 1.67 -11.47 5.52
N ALA A 239 2.65 -12.36 5.64
CA ALA A 239 3.48 -12.43 6.83
C ALA A 239 4.38 -11.19 6.89
N PRO A 240 4.46 -10.48 8.03
CA PRO A 240 5.29 -9.30 8.17
C PRO A 240 6.75 -9.71 8.17
N SER A 241 7.59 -8.90 7.52
CA SER A 241 9.02 -9.12 7.53
C SER A 241 9.63 -8.84 8.91
N MET A 242 10.89 -9.26 9.13
CA MET A 242 11.60 -8.89 10.37
C MET A 242 11.75 -7.36 10.51
N ALA A 243 11.87 -6.65 9.39
CA ALA A 243 11.94 -5.19 9.38
C ALA A 243 10.58 -4.56 9.76
N ASP A 244 9.47 -5.12 9.27
CA ASP A 244 8.13 -4.68 9.63
C ASP A 244 7.89 -4.84 11.14
N VAL A 245 8.25 -5.99 11.70
CA VAL A 245 8.09 -6.26 13.14
C VAL A 245 8.91 -5.28 13.98
N GLN A 246 10.16 -5.02 13.59
CA GLN A 246 11.00 -4.02 14.25
C GLN A 246 10.35 -2.63 14.21
N PHE A 247 9.81 -2.25 13.04
CA PHE A 247 9.12 -0.98 12.87
C PHE A 247 7.83 -0.89 13.70
N TYR A 248 7.02 -1.94 13.74
CA TYR A 248 5.80 -2.01 14.55
C TYR A 248 6.11 -1.86 16.04
N ARG A 249 7.17 -2.50 16.54
CA ARG A 249 7.64 -2.33 17.92
C ARG A 249 8.06 -0.89 18.21
N SER A 250 8.77 -0.26 17.27
CA SER A 250 9.17 1.15 17.37
C SER A 250 7.96 2.09 17.41
N LEU A 251 6.99 1.90 16.50
CA LEU A 251 5.75 2.69 16.47
C LEU A 251 4.88 2.45 17.71
N ARG A 252 4.81 1.22 18.21
CA ARG A 252 4.12 0.90 19.47
C ARG A 252 4.74 1.67 20.64
N GLY A 253 6.07 1.63 20.76
CA GLY A 253 6.79 2.29 21.84
C GLY A 253 6.77 3.81 21.78
N SER A 254 6.77 4.39 20.57
CA SER A 254 6.90 5.85 20.39
C SER A 254 5.60 6.58 20.11
N LEU A 255 4.62 5.93 19.49
CA LEU A 255 3.36 6.53 19.02
C LEU A 255 2.11 5.75 19.47
N GLY A 256 2.27 4.65 20.22
CA GLY A 256 1.15 3.88 20.73
C GLY A 256 0.37 3.10 19.67
N LEU A 257 1.05 2.61 18.61
CA LEU A 257 0.46 1.77 17.57
C LEU A 257 -0.34 0.59 18.14
N ALA A 258 -1.61 0.47 17.75
CA ALA A 258 -2.48 -0.63 18.18
C ALA A 258 -2.42 -1.87 17.28
N GLU A 259 -2.31 -1.70 15.95
CA GLU A 259 -2.27 -2.82 14.99
C GLU A 259 -1.28 -2.58 13.83
N GLY A 260 -0.69 -3.65 13.33
CA GLY A 260 0.10 -3.67 12.09
C GLY A 260 -0.64 -4.46 11.02
N TRP A 261 -0.81 -3.89 9.83
CA TRP A 261 -1.58 -4.47 8.74
C TRP A 261 -0.70 -4.63 7.50
N VAL A 262 -0.71 -5.83 6.94
CA VAL A 262 0.00 -6.16 5.69
C VAL A 262 -1.03 -6.56 4.66
N THR A 263 -1.09 -5.86 3.53
CA THR A 263 -2.03 -6.17 2.43
C THR A 263 -1.31 -6.59 1.16
N ASN A 264 -1.91 -7.46 0.35
CA ASN A 264 -1.45 -7.70 -1.03
C ASN A 264 -2.41 -7.11 -2.07
N GLY A 265 -3.36 -6.26 -1.63
CA GLY A 265 -4.38 -5.64 -2.48
C GLY A 265 -5.68 -6.43 -2.63
N MET A 266 -5.70 -7.70 -2.18
CA MET A 266 -6.89 -8.55 -2.21
C MET A 266 -7.26 -9.04 -0.82
N GLN A 267 -6.24 -9.39 -0.04
CA GLN A 267 -6.34 -9.89 1.32
C GLN A 267 -5.34 -9.13 2.19
N SER A 268 -5.58 -9.16 3.49
CA SER A 268 -4.71 -8.56 4.48
C SER A 268 -4.51 -9.48 5.67
N ALA A 269 -3.36 -9.39 6.30
CA ALA A 269 -3.13 -9.91 7.64
C ALA A 269 -3.08 -8.75 8.63
N HIS A 270 -3.81 -8.88 9.74
CA HIS A 270 -3.87 -7.89 10.81
C HIS A 270 -3.24 -8.46 12.07
N PHE A 271 -2.33 -7.71 12.69
CA PHE A 271 -1.57 -8.10 13.88
C PHE A 271 -1.81 -7.08 14.99
N GLY A 272 -2.32 -7.51 16.13
CA GLY A 272 -2.47 -6.67 17.31
C GLY A 272 -1.13 -6.38 17.99
N ALA A 273 -1.04 -5.24 18.67
CA ALA A 273 0.20 -4.78 19.31
C ALA A 273 0.83 -5.76 20.31
N ARG A 274 0.03 -6.66 20.91
CA ARG A 274 0.52 -7.72 21.81
C ARG A 274 1.23 -8.84 21.07
N GLU A 275 0.88 -9.08 19.81
CA GLU A 275 1.44 -10.14 18.97
C GLU A 275 2.80 -9.75 18.40
N PHE A 276 3.13 -8.45 18.38
CA PHE A 276 4.44 -7.97 17.92
C PHE A 276 5.61 -8.58 18.71
N ASP A 277 5.39 -8.99 19.96
CA ASP A 277 6.41 -9.63 20.79
C ASP A 277 6.57 -11.13 20.51
N LEU A 278 5.58 -11.75 19.87
CA LEU A 278 5.64 -13.15 19.42
C LEU A 278 6.41 -13.30 18.10
N LEU A 279 6.34 -12.27 17.26
CA LEU A 279 6.99 -12.24 15.96
C LEU A 279 8.51 -11.99 16.10
N THR A 280 9.28 -12.44 15.12
CA THR A 280 10.73 -12.18 15.02
C THR A 280 10.96 -10.85 14.32
N GLY A 281 11.76 -9.97 14.93
CA GLY A 281 12.21 -8.70 14.35
C GLY A 281 13.73 -8.65 14.24
N ARG A 282 14.27 -7.63 13.53
CA ARG A 282 15.72 -7.38 13.44
C ARG A 282 16.30 -6.79 14.72
#